data_AF-A0A439LHI1-F1
#
_entry.id   AF-A0A439LHI1-F1
#
_cell.length_a   1.000
_cell.length_b   1.000
_cell.length_c   1.000
_cell.angle_alpha   90.00
_cell.angle_beta   90.00
_cell.angle_gamma   90.00
#
_symmetry.space_group_name_H-M   'P 1'
#
loop_
_entity.id
_entity.type
_entity.pdbx_description
1 polymer ?
#
loop_
_entity_poly.entity_id
_entity_poly.type
_entity_poly.pdbx_seq_one_letter_code
_entity_poly.pdbx_strand_id
1 'polypeptide(L)' 'MTKDIAGVILAGGQSRRMGGGDKGLLALGGGSLLDHVVARFAPQVGPLVLSANGDPARFAGVGLPVFADTVKG' A
#
# COMPACT_ATOMS: atom_id res chain seq x y z
N MET A 1 19.12 -12.31 -1.94
CA MET A 1 18.51 -13.55 -1.43
C MET A 1 17.51 -13.16 -0.35
N THR A 2 16.24 -12.98 -0.74
CA THR A 2 15.13 -12.52 0.14
C THR A 2 13.80 -13.15 -0.27
N LYS A 3 13.83 -14.19 -1.13
CA LYS A 3 12.62 -14.80 -1.72
C LYS A 3 11.69 -15.44 -0.69
N ASP A 4 12.17 -15.71 0.53
CA ASP A 4 11.42 -16.38 1.58
C ASP A 4 10.69 -15.42 2.54
N ILE A 5 10.88 -14.10 2.37
CA ILE A 5 10.21 -13.08 3.19
C ILE A 5 9.10 -12.43 2.37
N ALA A 6 7.86 -12.53 2.84
CA ALA A 6 6.73 -11.80 2.28
C ALA A 6 6.69 -10.35 2.81
N GLY A 7 6.48 -9.39 1.91
CA GLY A 7 6.25 -7.99 2.25
C GLY A 7 4.77 -7.66 2.28
N VAL A 8 4.37 -6.85 3.26
CA VAL A 8 3.01 -6.30 3.37
C VAL A 8 3.11 -4.80 3.56
N ILE A 9 2.46 -4.02 2.70
CA ILE A 9 2.29 -2.58 2.88
C ILE A 9 0.94 -2.33 3.53
N LEU A 10 0.93 -1.65 4.67
CA LEU A 10 -0.30 -1.26 5.36
C LEU A 10 -0.76 0.12 4.87
N ALA A 11 -1.74 0.13 3.96
CA ALA A 11 -2.33 1.34 3.38
C ALA A 11 -3.79 1.57 3.83
N GLY A 12 -4.27 0.80 4.81
CA GLY A 12 -5.54 1.03 5.48
C GLY A 12 -5.50 2.16 6.53
N GLY A 13 -6.69 2.56 6.98
CA GLY A 13 -6.87 3.60 7.99
C GLY A 13 -7.71 4.77 7.48
N GLN A 14 -8.18 5.62 8.40
CA GLN A 14 -9.15 6.67 8.06
C GLN A 14 -8.53 8.01 7.68
N SER A 15 -7.19 8.13 7.71
CA SER A 15 -6.45 9.38 7.40
C SER A 15 -7.00 10.65 8.09
N ARG A 16 -7.62 10.51 9.27
CA ARG A 16 -8.36 11.60 9.95
C ARG A 16 -7.52 12.86 10.18
N ARG A 17 -6.23 12.67 10.49
CA ARG A 17 -5.28 13.78 10.72
C ARG A 17 -4.78 14.45 9.43
N MET A 18 -5.03 13.83 8.28
CA MET A 18 -4.65 14.30 6.94
C MET A 18 -5.85 14.82 6.15
N GLY A 19 -6.98 15.11 6.81
CA GLY A 19 -8.21 15.56 6.15
C GLY A 19 -9.08 14.45 5.54
N GLY A 20 -8.77 13.18 5.81
CA GLY A 20 -9.46 12.02 5.24
C GLY A 20 -8.83 11.50 3.94
N GLY A 21 -9.47 10.51 3.33
CA GLY A 21 -9.02 9.91 2.06
C GLY A 21 -7.85 8.93 2.17
N ASP A 22 -7.27 8.56 1.03
CA ASP A 22 -6.20 7.57 0.94
C ASP A 22 -4.83 8.25 1.00
N LYS A 23 -4.22 8.32 2.19
CA LYS A 23 -2.90 8.95 2.38
C LYS A 23 -1.85 8.39 1.42
N GLY A 24 -1.89 7.09 1.13
CA GLY A 24 -0.96 6.43 0.21
C GLY A 24 -1.00 7.00 -1.21
N LEU A 25 -2.13 7.55 -1.65
CA LEU A 25 -2.30 8.12 -3.00
C LEU A 25 -1.92 9.60 -3.09
N LEU A 26 -1.54 10.23 -1.97
CA LEU A 26 -1.08 11.62 -2.00
C LEU A 26 0.22 11.73 -2.81
N ALA A 27 0.29 12.75 -3.66
CA ALA A 27 1.46 13.03 -4.48
C ALA A 27 2.66 13.42 -3.61
N LEU A 28 3.81 12.83 -3.92
CA LEU A 28 5.13 13.20 -3.39
C LEU A 28 6.12 13.22 -4.56
N GLY A 29 6.45 14.42 -5.07
CA GLY A 29 7.31 14.53 -6.25
C GLY A 29 6.70 13.84 -7.48
N GLY A 30 7.46 12.94 -8.13
CA GLY A 30 7.05 12.30 -9.39
C GLY A 30 6.10 11.09 -9.27
N GLY A 31 5.61 10.78 -8.06
CA GLY A 31 4.71 9.65 -7.82
C GLY A 31 3.92 9.83 -6.53
N SER A 32 3.03 8.88 -6.22
CA SER A 32 2.32 8.84 -4.94
C SER A 32 3.24 8.37 -3.81
N LEU A 33 2.87 8.66 -2.55
CA LEU A 33 3.56 8.12 -1.37
C LEU A 33 3.69 6.59 -1.44
N LEU A 34 2.67 5.91 -1.94
CA LEU A 34 2.65 4.46 -2.10
C LEU A 34 3.66 4.01 -3.17
N ASP A 35 3.79 4.71 -4.30
CA ASP A 35 4.78 4.39 -5.34
C ASP A 35 6.21 4.41 -4.77
N HIS A 36 6.52 5.39 -3.92
CA HIS A 36 7.82 5.47 -3.25
C HIS A 36 8.06 4.29 -2.33
N VAL A 37 7.04 3.88 -1.55
CA VAL A 37 7.15 2.71 -0.66
C VAL A 37 7.37 1.44 -1.48
N VAL A 38 6.59 1.23 -2.55
CA VAL A 38 6.71 0.04 -3.41
C VAL A 38 8.10 -0.02 -4.05
N ALA A 39 8.57 1.08 -4.65
CA ALA A 39 9.87 1.13 -5.31
C ALA A 39 11.03 0.82 -4.35
N ARG A 40 10.91 1.24 -3.09
CA ARG A 40 11.93 0.94 -2.06
C ARG A 40 11.81 -0.47 -1.50
N PHE A 41 10.60 -0.98 -1.32
CA PHE A 41 10.37 -2.23 -0.58
C PHE A 41 10.45 -3.47 -1.47
N ALA A 42 9.92 -3.40 -2.71
CA ALA A 42 9.87 -4.51 -3.64
C ALA A 42 11.20 -5.26 -3.85
N PRO A 43 12.38 -4.61 -4.01
CA PRO A 43 13.63 -5.36 -4.22
C PRO A 43 14.13 -6.12 -2.97
N GLN A 44 13.52 -5.90 -1.80
CA GLN A 44 13.95 -6.46 -0.51
C GLN A 44 13.16 -7.69 -0.07
N VAL A 45 12.07 -8.05 -0.76
CA VAL A 45 11.17 -9.14 -0.37
C VAL A 45 10.89 -10.06 -1.55
N GLY A 46 10.32 -11.23 -1.28
CA GLY A 46 9.75 -12.10 -2.31
C GLY A 46 8.40 -11.56 -2.76
N PRO A 47 7.28 -12.19 -2.37
CA PRO A 47 5.95 -11.67 -2.67
C PRO A 47 5.68 -10.37 -1.90
N LEU A 48 5.02 -9.41 -2.54
CA LEU A 48 4.61 -8.13 -1.95
C LEU A 48 3.11 -7.91 -2.18
N VAL A 49 2.40 -7.54 -1.11
CA VAL A 49 0.95 -7.26 -1.14
C VAL A 49 0.61 -5.95 -0.45
N LEU A 50 -0.53 -5.37 -0.82
CA LEU A 50 -1.10 -4.19 -0.19
C LEU A 50 -2.27 -4.60 0.70
N SER A 51 -2.25 -4.19 1.96
CA SER A 51 -3.41 -4.30 2.86
C SER A 51 -4.13 -2.95 2.92
N ALA A 52 -5.37 -2.90 2.44
CA ALA A 52 -6.17 -1.68 2.40
C ALA A 52 -7.67 -1.98 2.50
N ASN A 53 -8.40 -1.13 3.22
CA ASN A 53 -9.85 -1.24 3.38
C ASN A 53 -10.60 -0.34 2.39
N GLY A 54 -11.81 -0.75 2.00
CA GLY A 54 -12.64 -0.07 1.00
C GLY A 54 -12.42 -0.61 -0.41
N ASP A 55 -12.70 0.20 -1.44
CA ASP A 55 -12.61 -0.23 -2.83
C ASP A 55 -11.14 -0.48 -3.26
N PRO A 56 -10.76 -1.70 -3.68
CA PRO A 56 -9.43 -2.02 -4.17
C PRO A 56 -9.07 -1.33 -5.48
N ALA A 57 -10.06 -0.96 -6.31
CA ALA A 57 -9.82 -0.37 -7.63
C ALA A 57 -9.04 0.96 -7.57
N ARG A 58 -9.12 1.67 -6.44
CA ARG A 58 -8.35 2.89 -6.16
C ARG A 58 -6.83 2.68 -6.22
N PHE A 59 -6.37 1.44 -6.01
CA PHE A 59 -4.95 1.06 -6.03
C PHE A 59 -4.56 0.29 -7.29
N ALA A 60 -5.42 0.23 -8.31
CA ALA A 60 -5.14 -0.52 -9.55
C ALA A 60 -3.84 -0.08 -10.24
N GLY A 61 -3.45 1.20 -10.11
CA GLY A 61 -2.20 1.73 -10.66
C GLY A 61 -0.92 1.23 -9.98
N VAL A 62 -1.02 0.61 -8.80
CA VAL A 62 0.14 0.17 -8.00
C VAL A 62 0.67 -1.19 -8.48
N GLY A 63 -0.16 -1.96 -9.21
CA GLY A 63 0.24 -3.26 -9.76
C GLY A 63 0.47 -4.36 -8.71
N LEU A 64 -0.02 -4.17 -7.48
CA LEU A 64 0.08 -5.15 -6.39
C LEU A 64 -1.27 -5.80 -6.07
N PRO A 65 -1.29 -7.06 -5.61
CA PRO A 65 -2.47 -7.66 -5.01
C PRO A 65 -2.91 -6.84 -3.79
N VAL A 66 -4.21 -6.54 -3.72
CA VAL A 66 -4.82 -5.78 -2.62
C VAL A 66 -5.73 -6.71 -1.80
N PHE A 67 -5.50 -6.77 -0.50
CA PHE A 67 -6.33 -7.51 0.45
C PHE A 67 -6.96 -6.56 1.47
N ALA A 68 -8.22 -6.82 1.81
CA ALA A 68 -8.89 -6.12 2.91
C ALA A 68 -8.43 -6.69 4.25
N ASP A 69 -8.44 -5.85 5.28
CA ASP A 69 -8.28 -6.33 6.65
C ASP A 69 -9.48 -7.20 7.05
N THR A 70 -9.21 -8.28 7.78
CA THR A 70 -10.24 -9.18 8.29
C THR A 70 -10.68 -8.81 9.70
N VAL A 71 -9.92 -7.95 10.39
CA VAL A 71 -10.21 -7.48 11.74
C VAL A 71 -10.89 -6.12 11.68
N LYS A 72 -12.01 -5.97 12.41
CA LYS A 72 -12.64 -4.66 12.60
C LYS A 72 -11.83 -3.85 13.63
N GLY A 73 -11.35 -2.69 13.21
CA GLY A 73 -10.76 -1.66 14.09
C GLY A 73 -11.77 -0.64 14.58
#